data_AF-A0A364GNG9-F1
#
_entry.id   AF-A0A364GNG9-F1
#
_cell.length_a   1.000
_cell.length_b   1.000
_cell.length_c   1.000
_cell.angle_alpha   90.00
_cell.angle_beta   90.00
_cell.angle_gamma   90.00
#
_symmetry.space_group_name_H-M   'P 1'
#
loop_
_entity.id
_entity.type
_entity.pdbx_description
1 polymer ?
#
loop_
_entity_poly.entity_id
_entity_poly.type
_entity_poly.pdbx_seq_one_letter_code
_entity_poly.pdbx_strand_id
1 'polypeptide(L)' 'MFTRARAELRELVTLVAEIERYDATLAAKRDIIPTEESRQERRRKEMRKLELLDKYELA' A
#
# COMPACT_ATOMS: atom_id res chain seq x y z
N MET A 1 6.61 -9.30 -22.23
CA MET A 1 6.57 -10.09 -20.97
C MET A 1 7.62 -9.67 -19.92
N PHE A 2 8.31 -8.52 -20.04
CA PHE A 2 9.12 -7.94 -18.94
C PHE A 2 8.51 -6.64 -18.38
N THR A 3 7.73 -5.95 -19.22
CA THR A 3 7.06 -4.67 -18.90
C THR A 3 6.00 -4.80 -17.82
N ARG A 4 5.21 -5.88 -17.84
CA ARG A 4 4.17 -6.14 -16.82
C ARG A 4 4.78 -6.39 -15.45
N ALA A 5 5.78 -7.27 -15.35
CA ALA A 5 6.43 -7.56 -14.08
C ALA A 5 7.12 -6.31 -13.50
N ARG A 6 7.79 -5.52 -14.35
CA ARG A 6 8.37 -4.24 -13.94
C ARG A 6 7.33 -3.22 -13.47
N ALA A 7 6.15 -3.17 -14.11
CA ALA A 7 5.06 -2.31 -13.68
C ALA A 7 4.50 -2.74 -12.32
N GLU A 8 4.29 -4.04 -12.13
CA GLU A 8 3.81 -4.62 -10.87
C GLU A 8 4.82 -4.44 -9.71
N LEU A 9 6.12 -4.55 -9.97
CA LEU A 9 7.14 -4.24 -8.94
C LEU A 9 7.18 -2.74 -8.59
N ARG A 10 6.98 -1.85 -9.58
CA ARG A 10 6.84 -0.41 -9.32
C ARG A 10 5.58 -0.09 -8.53
N GLU A 11 4.49 -0.77 -8.85
CA GLU A 11 3.22 -0.71 -8.11
C GLU A 11 3.46 -1.11 -6.65
N LEU A 12 4.13 -2.24 -6.40
CA LEU A 12 4.46 -2.69 -5.05
C LEU A 12 5.26 -1.64 -4.25
N VAL A 13 6.32 -1.08 -4.83
CA VAL A 13 7.11 -0.01 -4.18
C VAL A 13 6.24 1.21 -3.86
N THR A 14 5.34 1.57 -4.77
CA THR A 14 4.42 2.70 -4.58
C THR A 14 3.43 2.42 -3.45
N LEU A 15 2.84 1.21 -3.41
CA LEU A 15 1.89 0.80 -2.37
C LEU A 15 2.53 0.83 -0.99
N VAL A 16 3.76 0.31 -0.84
CA VAL A 16 4.50 0.37 0.42
C VAL A 16 4.70 1.82 0.87
N ALA A 17 5.21 2.68 -0.01
CA ALA A 17 5.48 4.08 0.33
C ALA A 17 4.20 4.87 0.70
N GLU A 18 3.08 4.58 0.03
CA GLU A 18 1.80 5.22 0.32
C GLU A 18 1.20 4.76 1.66
N ILE A 19 1.28 3.46 1.96
CA ILE A 19 0.81 2.90 3.24
C ILE A 19 1.65 3.44 4.40
N GLU A 20 2.98 3.44 4.26
CA GLU A 20 3.88 3.99 5.27
C GLU A 20 3.63 5.48 5.51
N ARG A 21 3.43 6.26 4.46
CA ARG A 21 3.11 7.69 4.60
C ARG A 21 1.76 7.89 5.30
N TYR A 22 0.76 7.08 4.99
CA TYR A 22 -0.53 7.12 5.66
C TYR A 22 -0.39 6.81 7.15
N ASP A 23 0.26 5.69 7.48
CA ASP A 23 0.45 5.25 8.87
C ASP A 23 1.30 6.27 9.66
N ALA A 24 2.35 6.83 9.06
CA ALA A 24 3.16 7.89 9.65
C ALA A 24 2.36 9.18 9.89
N THR A 25 1.46 9.54 8.97
CA THR A 25 0.60 10.72 9.13
C THR A 25 -0.34 10.56 10.32
N LEU A 26 -0.94 9.37 10.49
CA LEU A 26 -1.81 9.10 11.65
C LEU A 26 -1.04 9.00 12.96
N ALA A 27 0.18 8.45 12.92
CA ALA A 27 1.04 8.39 14.09
C ALA A 27 1.48 9.80 14.55
N ALA A 28 1.80 10.69 13.61
CA ALA A 28 2.22 12.06 13.89
C ALA A 28 1.06 12.99 14.30
N LYS A 29 -0.15 12.76 13.77
CA LYS A 29 -1.34 13.57 14.04
C LYS A 29 -2.48 12.71 14.56
N ARG A 30 -2.38 12.36 15.85
CA ARG A 30 -3.31 11.44 16.54
C ARG A 30 -4.74 11.97 16.65
N ASP A 31 -4.93 13.27 16.45
CA ASP A 31 -6.21 13.97 16.41
C ASP A 31 -6.96 13.76 15.09
N ILE A 32 -6.26 13.35 14.02
CA ILE A 32 -6.90 13.03 12.75
C ILE A 32 -7.64 11.69 12.88
N ILE A 33 -8.96 11.75 12.75
CA ILE A 33 -9.80 10.57 12.56
C ILE A 33 -9.95 10.34 11.06
N PRO A 34 -9.41 9.23 10.50
CA PRO A 34 -9.54 8.96 9.08
C PRO A 34 -11.00 8.73 8.72
N THR A 35 -11.42 9.27 7.58
CA THR A 35 -12.73 8.96 6.99
C THR A 35 -12.83 7.48 6.66
N GLU A 36 -14.04 6.94 6.60
CA GLU A 36 -14.24 5.53 6.27
C GLU A 36 -13.71 5.20 4.86
N GLU A 37 -13.89 6.10 3.90
CA GLU A 37 -13.32 5.98 2.55
C GLU A 37 -11.79 5.85 2.61
N SER A 38 -11.12 6.68 3.41
CA SER A 38 -9.67 6.62 3.57
C SER A 38 -9.20 5.30 4.18
N ARG A 39 -9.95 4.76 5.15
CA ARG A 39 -9.67 3.44 5.73
C ARG A 39 -9.87 2.32 4.72
N GLN A 40 -10.94 2.39 3.93
CA GLN A 40 -11.20 1.43 2.86
C GLN A 40 -10.11 1.46 1.80
N GLU A 41 -9.65 2.64 1.41
CA GLU A 41 -8.55 2.83 0.47
C GLU A 41 -7.26 2.20 1.01
N ARG A 42 -6.90 2.48 2.27
CA ARG A 42 -5.75 1.82 2.93
C ARG A 42 -5.88 0.30 2.92
N ARG A 43 -7.07 -0.24 3.24
CA ARG A 43 -7.32 -1.69 3.22
C ARG A 43 -7.16 -2.27 1.81
N ARG A 44 -7.67 -1.60 0.77
CA ARG A 44 -7.51 -2.01 -0.63
C ARG A 44 -6.04 -2.03 -1.04
N LYS A 45 -5.27 -1.01 -0.68
CA LYS A 45 -3.81 -0.96 -0.92
C LYS A 45 -3.06 -2.06 -0.19
N GLU A 46 -3.41 -2.35 1.06
CA GLU A 46 -2.80 -3.44 1.83
C GLU A 46 -3.05 -4.80 1.18
N MET A 47 -4.30 -5.08 0.78
CA MET A 47 -4.63 -6.33 0.08
C MET A 47 -3.82 -6.47 -1.21
N ARG A 48 -3.75 -5.40 -2.01
CA ARG A 48 -2.98 -5.41 -3.26
C ARG A 48 -1.48 -5.61 -3.02
N LYS A 49 -0.93 -5.01 -1.97
CA LYS A 49 0.46 -5.21 -1.55
C LYS A 49 0.71 -6.68 -1.22
N LEU A 50 -0.17 -7.30 -0.43
CA LEU A 50 -0.05 -8.71 -0.05
C LEU A 50 -0.13 -9.65 -1.27
N GLU A 51 -1.05 -9.40 -2.20
CA GLU A 51 -1.13 -10.15 -3.47
C GLU A 51 0.17 -10.09 -4.26
N LEU A 52 0.80 -8.90 -4.35
CA LEU A 52 2.05 -8.72 -5.08
C LEU A 52 3.23 -9.37 -4.34
N LEU A 53 3.27 -9.27 -3.01
CA LEU A 53 4.30 -9.93 -2.22
C LEU A 53 4.23 -11.45 -2.37
N ASP A 54 3.04 -12.04 -2.27
CA ASP A 54 2.80 -13.47 -2.47
C ASP A 54 3.21 -13.91 -3.88
N LYS A 55 2.75 -13.19 -4.91
CA LYS A 55 3.08 -13.48 -6.32
C LYS A 55 4.59 -13.52 -6.61
N TYR A 56 5.35 -12.66 -5.96
CA TYR A 56 6.80 -12.55 -6.14
C TYR A 56 7.60 -13.26 -5.05
N GLU A 57 6.95 -14.03 -4.17
CA GLU A 57 7.57 -14.76 -3.05
C GLU A 57 8.43 -13.85 -2.15
N LEU A 58 7.95 -12.63 -1.89
CA LEU A 58 8.61 -11.60 -1.08
C LEU A 58 8.06 -11.51 0.36
N ALA A 59 7.11 -12.38 0.72
CA ALA A 59 6.42 -12.39 2.02
C ALA A 59 7.28 -12.97 3.16
#